data_AF-A0A0C2XHA7-F1
#
_entry.id   AF-A0A0C2XHA7-F1
#
_cell.length_a   1.000
_cell.length_b   1.000
_cell.length_c   1.000
_cell.angle_alpha   90.00
_cell.angle_beta   90.00
_cell.angle_gamma   90.00
#
_symmetry.space_group_name_H-M   'P 1'
#
loop_
_entity.id
_entity.type
_entity.pdbx_description
1 polymer ?
#
loop_
_entity_poly.entity_id
_entity_poly.type
_entity_poly.pdbx_seq_one_letter_code
_entity_poly.pdbx_strand_id
1 'polypeptide(L)'
;NFITYQYRDKLVFVTPASDYEQALDIAQKEFPKLVKFPRDRIIFNVFVLNRESNSRQSIRISPEAWTATIDNASPGQVVSIDILPTPSKK
;
A
#
# COMPACT_ATOMS: atom_id res chain seq x y z
N ASN A 1 -7.93 14.89 4.34
CA ASN A 1 -6.54 14.40 4.22
C ASN A 1 -6.48 13.54 2.95
N PHE A 2 -5.45 13.68 2.12
CA PHE A 2 -5.25 12.82 0.93
C PHE A 2 -3.95 12.05 1.08
N ILE A 3 -3.95 10.81 0.61
CA ILE A 3 -2.75 9.97 0.51
C ILE A 3 -2.50 9.64 -0.96
N THR A 4 -1.29 9.15 -1.24
CA THR A 4 -0.89 8.77 -2.59
C THR A 4 -0.69 7.28 -2.65
N TYR A 5 -1.43 6.59 -3.52
CA TYR A 5 -1.12 5.21 -3.85
C TYR A 5 -0.09 5.17 -4.97
N GLN A 6 0.91 4.30 -4.81
CA GLN A 6 1.95 4.06 -5.79
C GLN A 6 1.91 2.60 -6.24
N TYR A 7 1.83 2.35 -7.54
CA TYR A 7 2.04 1.02 -8.10
C TYR A 7 2.94 1.14 -9.32
N ARG A 8 4.16 0.58 -9.23
CA ARG A 8 5.21 0.72 -10.25
C ARG A 8 5.51 2.19 -10.57
N ASP A 9 5.31 2.59 -11.81
CA ASP A 9 5.53 3.92 -12.37
C ASP A 9 4.34 4.87 -12.20
N LYS A 10 3.21 4.41 -11.64
CA LYS A 10 1.99 5.21 -11.50
C LYS A 10 1.72 5.62 -10.05
N LEU A 11 1.37 6.90 -9.88
CA LEU A 11 0.95 7.51 -8.62
C LEU A 11 -0.47 8.06 -8.77
N VAL A 12 -1.31 7.88 -7.74
CA VAL A 12 -2.69 8.37 -7.73
C VAL A 12 -3.02 8.93 -6.35
N PHE A 13 -3.53 10.15 -6.30
CA PHE A 13 -4.11 10.71 -5.07
C PHE A 13 -5.45 10.05 -4.79
N VAL A 14 -5.61 9.54 -3.58
CA VAL A 14 -6.84 8.89 -3.13
C VAL A 14 -7.28 9.45 -1.80
N THR A 15 -8.59 9.36 -1.56
CA THR A 15 -9.12 9.54 -0.22
C THR A 15 -8.70 8.34 0.62
N PRO A 16 -8.20 8.54 1.86
CA PRO A 16 -7.91 7.46 2.78
C PRO A 16 -9.06 6.47 2.91
N ALA A 17 -8.76 5.18 2.70
CA ALA A 17 -9.73 4.13 2.96
C ALA A 17 -9.94 3.96 4.46
N SER A 18 -11.18 3.73 4.88
CA SER A 18 -11.55 3.48 6.27
C SER A 18 -10.98 2.17 6.80
N ASP A 19 -10.84 1.18 5.93
CA ASP A 19 -10.33 -0.16 6.23
C ASP A 19 -9.51 -0.73 5.08
N TYR A 20 -8.85 -1.86 5.35
CA TYR A 20 -7.96 -2.53 4.41
C TYR A 20 -8.68 -3.10 3.17
N GLU A 21 -9.92 -3.56 3.31
CA GLU A 21 -10.69 -4.09 2.19
C GLU A 21 -11.11 -2.97 1.23
N GLN A 22 -11.56 -1.84 1.78
CA GLN A 22 -11.81 -0.66 0.97
C GLN A 22 -10.53 -0.16 0.29
N ALA A 23 -9.37 -0.27 0.96
CA ALA A 23 -8.09 0.06 0.34
C ALA A 23 -7.79 -0.81 -0.89
N LEU A 24 -8.08 -2.10 -0.81
CA LEU A 24 -7.96 -3.04 -1.92
C LEU A 24 -8.92 -2.71 -3.06
N ASP A 25 -10.16 -2.33 -2.75
CA ASP A 25 -11.13 -1.90 -3.76
C ASP A 25 -10.65 -0.66 -4.52
N ILE A 26 -10.17 0.34 -3.79
CA ILE A 26 -9.59 1.56 -4.39
C ILE A 26 -8.36 1.20 -5.23
N ALA A 27 -7.47 0.36 -4.73
CA ALA A 27 -6.29 -0.07 -5.46
C ALA A 27 -6.65 -0.76 -6.78
N GLN A 28 -7.59 -1.72 -6.76
CA GLN A 28 -7.99 -2.42 -7.98
C GLN A 28 -8.76 -1.53 -8.96
N LYS A 29 -9.53 -0.55 -8.46
CA LYS A 29 -10.21 0.45 -9.28
C LYS A 29 -9.22 1.39 -9.98
N GLU A 30 -8.26 1.95 -9.25
CA GLU A 30 -7.33 2.98 -9.77
C GLU A 30 -6.15 2.37 -10.56
N PHE A 31 -5.84 1.10 -10.28
CA PHE A 31 -4.83 0.33 -10.98
C PHE A 31 -5.45 -0.96 -11.55
N PRO A 32 -6.09 -0.91 -12.74
CA PRO A 32 -6.74 -2.08 -13.36
C PRO A 32 -5.84 -3.31 -13.53
N LYS A 33 -4.51 -3.10 -13.60
CA LYS A 33 -3.51 -4.18 -13.62
C LYS A 33 -3.53 -5.05 -12.35
N LEU A 34 -4.10 -4.57 -11.24
CA LEU A 34 -4.23 -5.27 -9.98
C LEU A 34 -5.45 -6.20 -9.92
N VAL A 35 -6.47 -5.99 -10.76
CA VAL A 35 -7.71 -6.79 -10.76
C VAL A 35 -7.45 -8.28 -10.99
N LYS A 36 -6.41 -8.61 -11.76
CA LYS A 36 -6.03 -10.00 -12.06
C LYS A 36 -5.34 -10.73 -10.89
N PHE A 37 -4.97 -10.02 -9.83
CA PHE A 37 -4.30 -10.61 -8.68
C PHE A 37 -5.30 -10.84 -7.55
N PRO A 38 -5.25 -12.00 -6.89
CA PRO A 38 -5.97 -12.25 -5.65
C PRO A 38 -5.68 -11.18 -4.60
N ARG A 39 -6.71 -10.79 -3.85
CA ARG A 39 -6.63 -9.74 -2.81
C ARG A 39 -5.57 -10.04 -1.76
N ASP A 40 -5.42 -11.31 -1.37
CA ASP A 40 -4.41 -11.79 -0.41
C ASP A 40 -2.96 -11.59 -0.87
N ARG A 41 -2.74 -11.37 -2.18
CA ARG A 41 -1.42 -11.10 -2.74
C ARG A 41 -1.09 -9.63 -2.87
N ILE A 42 -2.08 -8.74 -2.77
CA ILE A 42 -1.88 -7.30 -2.84
C ILE A 42 -1.53 -6.82 -1.44
N ILE A 43 -0.36 -6.22 -1.29
CA ILE A 43 0.11 -5.68 -0.02
C ILE A 43 0.37 -4.18 -0.15
N PHE A 44 0.13 -3.48 0.94
CA PHE A 44 0.43 -2.05 1.07
C PHE A 44 1.65 -1.87 1.96
N ASN A 45 2.53 -0.96 1.56
CA ASN A 45 3.74 -0.63 2.28
C ASN A 45 3.88 0.89 2.42
N VAL A 46 4.48 1.34 3.51
CA VAL A 46 5.00 2.71 3.64
C VAL A 46 6.52 2.68 3.67
N PHE A 47 7.13 3.75 3.15
CA PHE A 47 8.56 3.94 3.28
C PHE A 47 8.88 4.72 4.54
N VAL A 48 9.77 4.19 5.36
CA VAL A 48 10.35 4.89 6.51
C VAL A 48 11.83 5.12 6.25
N LEU A 49 12.34 6.25 6.72
CA LEU A 49 13.77 6.51 6.70
C LEU A 49 14.43 5.78 7.88
N ASN A 50 15.25 4.77 7.57
CA ASN A 50 16.10 4.15 8.57
C ASN A 50 17.28 5.09 8.85
N ARG A 51 17.32 5.66 10.06
CA ARG A 51 18.36 6.63 10.46
C ARG A 51 19.74 6.00 10.62
N GLU A 52 19.81 4.71 10.92
CA GLU A 52 21.08 4.01 11.12
C GLU A 52 21.76 3.69 9.79
N SER A 53 20.98 3.28 8.78
CA SER A 53 21.49 2.92 7.45
C SER A 53 21.40 4.05 6.43
N ASN A 54 20.81 5.21 6.77
CA ASN A 54 20.45 6.30 5.85
C ASN A 54 19.73 5.80 4.58
N SER A 55 18.92 4.75 4.72
CA SER A 55 18.22 4.07 3.63
C SER A 55 16.72 4.10 3.83
N ARG A 56 15.96 4.01 2.74
CA ARG A 56 14.50 3.89 2.80
C ARG A 56 14.14 2.42 2.96
N GLN A 57 13.50 2.09 4.07
CA GLN A 57 12.98 0.76 4.33
C GLN A 57 11.48 0.74 4.02
N SER A 58 11.06 -0.27 3.26
CA SER A 58 9.64 -0.55 3.02
C SER A 58 9.09 -1.36 4.20
N ILE A 59 8.01 -0.88 4.83
CA ILE A 59 7.32 -1.57 5.92
C ILE A 59 5.90 -1.89 5.46
N ARG A 60 5.54 -3.18 5.53
CA ARG A 60 4.19 -3.65 5.23
C ARG A 60 3.21 -3.19 6.29
N ILE A 61 2.07 -2.67 5.84
CA ILE A 61 0.90 -2.38 6.67
C ILE A 61 0.07 -3.65 6.76
N SER A 62 -0.15 -4.16 7.98
CA SER A 62 -1.10 -5.26 8.20
C SER A 62 -2.54 -4.74 8.13
N PRO A 63 -3.53 -5.60 7.84
CA PRO A 63 -4.94 -5.19 7.84
C PRO A 63 -5.38 -4.51 9.14
N GLU A 64 -4.92 -5.01 10.29
CA GLU A 64 -5.26 -4.49 11.63
C GLU A 64 -4.58 -3.14 11.92
N ALA A 65 -3.40 -2.91 11.34
CA ALA A 65 -2.66 -1.66 11.51
C ALA A 65 -3.10 -0.57 10.52
N TRP A 66 -3.98 -0.87 9.57
CA TRP A 66 -4.36 0.05 8.50
C TRP A 66 -4.86 1.40 9.03
N THR A 67 -5.94 1.38 9.79
CA THR A 67 -6.59 2.61 10.28
C THR A 67 -5.61 3.45 11.11
N ALA A 68 -4.88 2.81 12.04
CA ALA A 68 -3.88 3.48 12.85
C ALA A 68 -2.74 4.11 12.01
N THR A 69 -2.32 3.44 10.93
CA THR A 69 -1.24 3.94 10.05
C THR A 69 -1.72 5.11 9.19
N ILE A 70 -2.93 5.00 8.65
CA ILE A 70 -3.47 5.97 7.69
C ILE A 70 -4.02 7.22 8.36
N ASP A 71 -4.62 7.10 9.55
CA ASP A 71 -5.09 8.27 10.32
C ASP A 71 -3.93 9.16 10.78
N ASN A 72 -2.78 8.55 11.08
CA ASN A 72 -1.55 9.26 11.44
C ASN A 72 -0.66 9.60 10.24
N ALA A 73 -1.12 9.32 9.02
CA ALA A 73 -0.34 9.60 7.82
C ALA A 73 -0.25 11.10 7.55
N SER A 74 0.98 11.58 7.39
CA SER A 74 1.25 12.93 6.93
C SER A 74 0.55 13.22 5.60
N PRO A 75 0.08 14.45 5.34
CA PRO A 75 -0.47 14.81 4.05
C PRO A 75 0.49 14.45 2.90
N GLY A 76 -0.01 13.74 1.90
CA GLY A 76 0.82 13.29 0.77
C GLY A 76 1.67 12.06 1.07
N GLN A 77 1.46 11.37 2.19
CA GLN A 77 2.09 10.08 2.48
C GLN A 77 1.88 9.12 1.30
N VAL A 78 2.97 8.51 0.86
CA VAL A 78 2.96 7.52 -0.22
C VAL A 78 2.79 6.13 0.39
N VAL A 79 1.78 5.42 -0.08
CA VAL A 79 1.52 4.02 0.18
C VAL A 79 1.86 3.25 -1.09
N SER A 80 2.96 2.49 -1.05
CA SER A 80 3.37 1.60 -2.13
C SER A 80 2.50 0.34 -2.14
N ILE A 81 2.08 -0.07 -3.31
CA ILE A 81 1.35 -1.31 -3.54
C ILE A 81 2.32 -2.29 -4.18
N ASP A 82 2.48 -3.45 -3.55
CA ASP A 82 3.32 -4.53 -4.03
C ASP A 82 2.52 -5.82 -4.14
N ILE A 83 3.02 -6.77 -4.93
CA ILE A 83 2.36 -8.06 -5.15
C ILE A 83 3.27 -9.17 -4.63
N LEU A 84 2.77 -9.96 -3.69
CA LEU A 84 3.47 -11.13 -3.19
C LEU A 84 3.69 -12.15 -4.31
N PRO A 85 4.87 -12.82 -4.39
CA PRO A 85 5.10 -13.89 -5.36
C PRO A 85 4.10 -15.03 -5.14
N THR A 86 3.75 -15.76 -6.20
CA THR A 86 2.95 -16.98 -6.06
C THR A 86 3.73 -17.96 -5.18
N PRO A 87 3.11 -18.60 -4.18
CA PRO A 87 3.77 -19.68 -3.47
C PRO A 87 4.12 -20.76 -4.49
N SER A 88 5.42 -20.94 -4.75
CA SER A 88 5.89 -22.08 -5.55
C SER A 88 5.46 -23.34 -4.79
N LYS A 89 4.54 -24.11 -5.37
CA LYS A 89 4.24 -25.47 -4.89
C LYS A 89 5.57 -26.24 -4.91
N LYS A 90 6.11 -26.53 -3.73
CA LYS A 90 7.13 -27.59 -3.57
C LYS A 90 6.45 -28.94 -3.67
#